data_AF-K6VDF3-F1
#
_entry.id   AF-K6VDF3-F1
#
_cell.length_a   1.000
_cell.length_b   1.000
_cell.length_c   1.000
_cell.angle_alpha   90.00
_cell.angle_beta   90.00
_cell.angle_gamma   90.00
#
_symmetry.space_group_name_H-M   'P 1'
#
loop_
_entity.id
_entity.type
_entity.pdbx_description
1 polymer ?
#
loop_
_entity_poly.entity_id
_entity_poly.type
_entity_poly.pdbx_seq_one_letter_code
_entity_poly.pdbx_strand_id
1 'polypeptide(L)'
;MLLGSVLVVALVTMGMTALLVNILERRHEGEQFAFQTVQLTDESYDPAEWGKNFPLHYQMWQATSEMVPTDHGGSKPVQVTMADGTTRTATESRLEHDPRLVTMWTGYPFSVAYREARGHAYMLEDQRLTRRVLEFNQPGVCLNCHASTYPVMKQLGDGDINKGFEIMNKMPYEEATKLAEHPVACIDCHDATTMELRITRPAFAEGMKKLKAHEGVTDYDVNRDATPAEMRTFVCAQCHVEYYSRARARR
;
A
#
# COMPACT_ATOMS: atom_id res chain seq x y z
N MET A 1 56.16 32.50 -13.13
CA MET A 1 55.56 31.14 -13.19
C MET A 1 54.89 30.76 -11.88
N LEU A 2 55.59 30.78 -10.73
CA LEU A 2 55.00 30.45 -9.41
C LEU A 2 53.72 31.21 -9.04
N LEU A 3 53.65 32.54 -9.24
CA LEU A 3 52.44 33.31 -8.94
C LEU A 3 51.23 32.88 -9.78
N GLY A 4 51.44 32.58 -11.06
CA GLY A 4 50.37 32.14 -11.95
C GLY A 4 49.84 30.75 -11.56
N SER A 5 50.74 29.85 -11.17
CA SER A 5 50.39 28.51 -10.68
C SER A 5 49.57 28.58 -9.38
N VAL A 6 49.96 29.44 -8.43
CA VAL A 6 49.22 29.64 -7.17
C VAL A 6 47.82 30.19 -7.43
N LEU A 7 47.68 31.14 -8.38
CA LEU A 7 46.40 31.76 -8.70
C LEU A 7 45.44 30.76 -9.36
N VAL A 8 45.93 29.89 -10.25
CA VAL A 8 45.14 28.82 -10.86
C VAL A 8 44.68 27.80 -9.81
N VAL A 9 45.57 27.35 -8.92
CA VAL A 9 45.19 26.40 -7.86
C VAL A 9 44.16 27.00 -6.91
N ALA A 10 44.29 28.29 -6.56
CA ALA A 10 43.33 28.98 -5.72
C ALA A 10 41.93 29.06 -6.36
N LEU A 11 41.86 29.38 -7.66
CA LEU A 11 40.59 29.43 -8.40
C LEU A 11 39.95 28.04 -8.54
N VAL A 12 40.73 27.00 -8.82
CA VAL A 12 40.22 25.61 -8.90
C VAL A 12 39.69 25.16 -7.53
N THR A 13 40.44 25.39 -6.46
CA THR A 13 40.04 25.01 -5.09
C THR A 13 38.76 25.76 -4.69
N MET A 14 38.64 27.04 -5.02
CA MET A 14 37.45 27.84 -4.77
C MET A 14 36.24 27.31 -5.55
N GLY A 15 36.41 26.97 -6.83
CA GLY A 15 35.37 26.36 -7.66
C GLY A 15 34.91 24.99 -7.15
N MET A 16 35.84 24.12 -6.76
CA MET A 16 35.53 22.81 -6.19
C MET A 16 34.81 22.94 -4.84
N THR A 17 35.24 23.87 -3.99
CA THR A 17 34.61 24.11 -2.69
C THR A 17 33.20 24.66 -2.86
N ALA A 18 33.00 25.63 -3.77
CA ALA A 18 31.67 26.17 -4.07
C ALA A 18 30.72 25.10 -4.62
N LEU A 19 31.22 24.21 -5.49
CA LEU A 19 30.45 23.07 -5.98
C LEU A 19 30.09 22.10 -4.85
N LEU A 20 31.04 21.76 -3.99
CA LEU A 20 30.80 20.87 -2.85
C LEU A 20 29.77 21.47 -1.89
N VAL A 21 29.89 22.75 -1.55
CA VAL A 21 28.92 23.45 -0.70
C VAL A 21 27.54 23.44 -1.34
N ASN A 22 27.42 23.75 -2.63
CA ASN A 22 26.15 23.67 -3.34
C ASN A 22 25.56 22.25 -3.35
N ILE A 23 26.38 21.21 -3.50
CA ILE A 23 25.91 19.81 -3.42
C ILE A 23 25.41 19.48 -2.02
N LEU A 24 26.15 19.87 -0.97
CA LEU A 24 25.78 19.61 0.41
C LEU A 24 24.51 20.36 0.80
N GLU A 25 24.39 21.63 0.42
CA GLU A 25 23.22 22.47 0.65
C GLU A 25 21.99 21.90 -0.07
N ARG A 26 22.12 21.50 -1.35
CA ARG A 26 21.03 20.86 -2.08
C ARG A 26 20.64 19.50 -1.53
N ARG A 27 21.60 18.71 -1.01
CA ARG A 27 21.28 17.48 -0.28
C ARG A 27 20.51 17.78 0.99
N HIS A 28 20.95 18.78 1.76
CA HIS A 28 20.30 19.14 3.02
C HIS A 28 18.91 19.75 2.83
N GLU A 29 18.73 20.63 1.83
CA GLU A 29 17.42 21.12 1.40
C GLU A 29 16.52 19.96 0.95
N GLY A 30 17.08 18.95 0.27
CA GLY A 30 16.36 17.74 -0.12
C GLY A 30 15.94 16.85 1.06
N GLU A 31 16.66 16.90 2.18
CA GLU A 31 16.31 16.19 3.42
C GLU A 31 15.15 16.88 4.17
N GLN A 32 14.98 18.20 4.01
CA GLN A 32 13.90 18.99 4.60
C GLN A 32 12.64 18.93 3.72
N PHE A 33 11.98 17.77 3.66
CA PHE A 33 10.87 17.51 2.72
C PHE A 33 9.57 18.28 3.04
N ALA A 34 9.37 18.78 4.27
CA ALA A 34 8.22 19.56 4.70
C ALA A 34 8.50 20.27 6.04
N PHE A 35 7.79 21.37 6.31
CA PHE A 35 7.69 21.90 7.67
C PHE A 35 6.90 20.90 8.52
N GLN A 36 7.60 20.10 9.33
CA GLN A 36 6.97 19.12 10.21
C GLN A 36 6.18 19.84 11.32
N THR A 37 4.88 19.96 11.12
CA THR A 37 3.94 20.51 12.10
C THR A 37 3.69 19.51 13.23
N VAL A 38 3.73 18.21 12.91
CA VAL A 38 3.65 17.10 13.87
C VAL A 38 4.80 16.12 13.63
N GLN A 39 5.25 15.47 14.70
CA GLN A 39 6.23 14.39 14.58
C GLN A 39 5.51 13.09 14.21
N LEU A 40 5.81 12.57 13.03
CA LEU A 40 5.32 11.27 12.59
C LEU A 40 6.27 10.17 13.08
N THR A 41 5.69 9.05 13.49
CA THR A 41 6.41 7.85 13.92
C THR A 41 5.81 6.62 13.25
N ASP A 42 6.45 5.48 13.43
CA ASP A 42 5.94 4.19 12.96
C ASP A 42 4.69 3.69 13.73
N GLU A 43 4.09 4.57 14.54
CA GLU A 43 2.80 4.42 15.24
C GLU A 43 1.77 5.47 14.79
N SER A 44 2.13 6.38 13.89
CA SER A 44 1.21 7.36 13.29
C SER A 44 0.36 6.67 12.22
N TYR A 45 -0.70 5.98 12.62
CA TYR A 45 -1.54 5.20 11.69
C TYR A 45 -2.64 6.02 11.01
N ASP A 46 -3.14 7.07 11.66
CA ASP A 46 -4.19 7.91 11.10
C ASP A 46 -3.63 8.78 9.95
N PRO A 47 -4.11 8.61 8.70
CA PRO A 47 -3.67 9.42 7.57
C PRO A 47 -3.94 10.92 7.76
N ALA A 48 -4.89 11.32 8.60
CA ALA A 48 -5.15 12.73 8.91
C ALA A 48 -3.98 13.39 9.66
N GLU A 49 -3.26 12.63 10.51
CA GLU A 49 -2.04 13.13 11.17
C GLU A 49 -0.94 13.42 10.15
N TRP A 50 -0.79 12.55 9.14
CA TRP A 50 0.11 12.79 8.01
C TRP A 50 -0.30 14.01 7.20
N GLY A 51 -1.61 14.22 7.01
CA GLY A 51 -2.16 15.38 6.30
C GLY A 51 -1.81 16.74 6.92
N LYS A 52 -1.47 16.80 8.22
CA LYS A 52 -0.97 18.03 8.86
C LYS A 52 0.39 18.47 8.31
N ASN A 53 1.24 17.50 7.94
CA ASN A 53 2.54 17.75 7.31
C ASN A 53 2.44 17.77 5.78
N PHE A 54 1.51 17.01 5.19
CA PHE A 54 1.39 16.80 3.74
C PHE A 54 -0.04 17.04 3.23
N PRO A 55 -0.58 18.27 3.34
CA PRO A 55 -2.00 18.53 3.06
C PRO A 55 -2.39 18.20 1.62
N LEU A 56 -1.52 18.46 0.64
CA LEU A 56 -1.80 18.15 -0.77
C LEU A 56 -1.90 16.62 -1.00
N HIS A 57 -0.95 15.85 -0.46
CA HIS A 57 -0.94 14.39 -0.63
C HIS A 57 -2.12 13.73 0.10
N TYR A 58 -2.46 14.23 1.27
CA TYR A 58 -3.65 13.78 1.99
C TYR A 58 -4.94 14.09 1.22
N GLN A 59 -5.07 15.28 0.65
CA GLN A 59 -6.20 15.62 -0.22
C GLN A 59 -6.27 14.69 -1.44
N MET A 60 -5.14 14.38 -2.08
CA MET A 60 -5.09 13.43 -3.20
C MET A 60 -5.50 12.01 -2.78
N TRP A 61 -5.11 11.58 -1.58
CA TRP A 61 -5.56 10.30 -1.02
C TRP A 61 -7.08 10.31 -0.77
N GLN A 62 -7.62 11.40 -0.20
CA GLN A 62 -9.06 11.57 0.00
C GLN A 62 -9.84 11.60 -1.32
N ALA A 63 -9.25 12.13 -2.39
CA ALA A 63 -9.85 12.15 -3.72
C ALA A 63 -10.08 10.74 -4.31
N THR A 64 -9.51 9.69 -3.72
CA THR A 64 -9.88 8.31 -4.08
C THR A 64 -11.32 7.94 -3.71
N SER A 65 -12.02 8.79 -2.94
CA SER A 65 -13.46 8.69 -2.72
C SER A 65 -14.29 9.14 -3.93
N GLU A 66 -13.69 9.86 -4.87
CA GLU A 66 -14.35 10.31 -6.09
C GLU A 66 -14.51 9.16 -7.08
N MET A 67 -15.70 9.07 -7.67
CA MET A 67 -16.04 8.02 -8.64
C MET A 67 -16.17 8.62 -10.03
N VAL A 68 -15.22 8.27 -10.91
CA VAL A 68 -15.16 8.79 -12.29
C VAL A 68 -15.42 7.65 -13.28
N PRO A 69 -16.50 7.69 -14.07
CA PRO A 69 -16.77 6.69 -15.08
C PRO A 69 -15.90 6.89 -16.33
N THR A 70 -15.55 5.78 -17.00
CA THR A 70 -14.92 5.77 -18.33
C THR A 70 -15.55 4.66 -19.17
N ASP A 71 -15.20 4.58 -20.46
CA ASP A 71 -15.84 3.61 -21.38
C ASP A 71 -15.51 2.14 -21.06
N HIS A 72 -14.32 1.85 -20.54
CA HIS A 72 -13.81 0.49 -20.32
C HIS A 72 -13.28 0.22 -18.90
N GLY A 73 -13.51 1.16 -17.99
CA GLY A 73 -13.10 1.07 -16.59
C GLY A 73 -13.62 2.25 -15.80
N GLY A 74 -12.85 2.67 -14.78
CA GLY A 74 -13.29 3.72 -13.86
C GLY A 74 -14.37 3.21 -12.91
N SER A 75 -14.94 4.13 -12.15
CA SER A 75 -15.90 3.82 -11.09
C SER A 75 -17.19 4.55 -11.39
N LYS A 76 -18.14 3.86 -12.03
CA LYS A 76 -19.47 4.41 -12.27
C LYS A 76 -20.35 4.25 -11.02
N PRO A 77 -20.83 5.34 -10.41
CA PRO A 77 -21.63 5.27 -9.20
C PRO A 77 -23.05 4.78 -9.52
N VAL A 78 -23.52 3.78 -8.78
CA VAL A 78 -24.89 3.25 -8.80
C VAL A 78 -25.40 3.04 -7.38
N GLN A 79 -26.72 3.14 -7.19
CA GLN A 79 -27.35 2.84 -5.90
C GLN A 79 -27.57 1.34 -5.75
N VAL A 80 -27.10 0.78 -4.63
CA VAL A 80 -27.14 -0.66 -4.37
C VAL A 80 -27.72 -0.90 -3.00
N THR A 81 -28.70 -1.79 -2.90
CA THR A 81 -29.14 -2.35 -1.62
C THR A 81 -28.13 -3.40 -1.18
N MET A 82 -27.42 -3.11 -0.10
CA MET A 82 -26.44 -3.99 0.51
C MET A 82 -27.13 -5.12 1.28
N ALA A 83 -26.35 -6.13 1.68
CA ALA A 83 -26.87 -7.28 2.43
C ALA A 83 -27.41 -6.90 3.82
N ASP A 84 -26.98 -5.76 4.38
CA ASP A 84 -27.51 -5.19 5.63
C ASP A 84 -28.85 -4.44 5.44
N GLY A 85 -29.39 -4.42 4.22
CA GLY A 85 -30.64 -3.74 3.85
C GLY A 85 -30.48 -2.24 3.58
N THR A 86 -29.28 -1.67 3.77
CA THR A 86 -29.03 -0.25 3.50
C THR A 86 -28.82 0.00 2.01
N THR A 87 -29.30 1.13 1.50
CA THR A 87 -28.98 1.59 0.15
C THR A 87 -27.75 2.50 0.21
N ARG A 88 -26.73 2.18 -0.58
CA ARG A 88 -25.48 2.95 -0.65
C ARG A 88 -25.02 3.14 -2.10
N THR A 89 -24.23 4.19 -2.31
CA THR A 89 -23.50 4.39 -3.57
C THR A 89 -22.34 3.40 -3.65
N ALA A 90 -22.34 2.56 -4.69
CA ALA A 90 -21.27 1.62 -5.01
C ALA A 90 -21.07 1.58 -6.54
N THR A 91 -20.26 0.66 -7.04
CA THR A 91 -19.99 0.47 -8.48
C THR A 91 -20.89 -0.58 -9.11
N GLU A 92 -20.91 -0.73 -10.43
CA GLU A 92 -21.73 -1.74 -11.12
C GLU A 92 -21.32 -3.19 -10.81
N SER A 93 -22.31 -4.10 -10.84
CA SER A 93 -22.07 -5.54 -10.68
C SER A 93 -21.52 -6.13 -11.97
N ARG A 94 -20.32 -6.72 -11.92
CA ARG A 94 -19.77 -7.45 -13.07
C ARG A 94 -20.53 -8.74 -13.35
N LEU A 95 -21.19 -9.32 -12.35
CA LEU A 95 -22.04 -10.51 -12.52
C LEU A 95 -23.34 -10.21 -13.28
N GLU A 96 -23.90 -9.01 -13.10
CA GLU A 96 -25.08 -8.58 -13.87
C GLU A 96 -24.70 -8.23 -15.31
N HIS A 97 -23.53 -7.63 -15.50
CA HIS A 97 -23.02 -7.30 -16.83
C HIS A 97 -22.62 -8.56 -17.62
N ASP A 98 -21.99 -9.54 -16.97
CA ASP A 98 -21.65 -10.83 -17.58
C ASP A 98 -22.14 -12.01 -16.72
N PRO A 99 -23.39 -12.47 -16.94
CA PRO A 99 -23.98 -13.58 -16.21
C PRO A 99 -23.21 -14.90 -16.34
N ARG A 100 -22.33 -15.06 -17.33
CA ARG A 100 -21.51 -16.26 -17.49
C ARG A 100 -20.53 -16.43 -16.33
N LEU A 101 -20.12 -15.33 -15.69
CA LEU A 101 -19.24 -15.35 -14.52
C LEU A 101 -19.87 -16.12 -13.34
N VAL A 102 -21.20 -16.04 -13.18
CA VAL A 102 -21.93 -16.82 -12.18
C VAL A 102 -21.78 -18.32 -12.44
N THR A 103 -21.94 -18.74 -13.69
CA THR A 103 -21.76 -20.14 -14.10
C THR A 103 -20.31 -20.60 -13.94
N MET A 104 -19.35 -19.81 -14.40
CA MET A 104 -17.91 -20.14 -14.33
C MET A 104 -17.41 -20.31 -12.90
N TRP A 105 -17.93 -19.51 -11.96
CA TRP A 105 -17.52 -19.52 -10.56
C TRP A 105 -18.48 -20.27 -9.65
N THR A 106 -19.38 -21.08 -10.20
CA THR A 106 -20.35 -21.85 -9.40
C THR A 106 -19.63 -22.68 -8.34
N GLY A 107 -20.04 -22.51 -7.08
CA GLY A 107 -19.38 -23.15 -5.91
C GLY A 107 -18.25 -22.33 -5.29
N TYR A 108 -17.94 -21.14 -5.82
CA TYR A 108 -16.92 -20.24 -5.31
C TYR A 108 -17.55 -18.87 -4.92
N PRO A 109 -17.08 -18.17 -3.87
CA PRO A 109 -17.73 -16.94 -3.39
C PRO A 109 -17.88 -15.84 -4.45
N PHE A 110 -17.02 -15.82 -5.47
CA PHE A 110 -17.13 -14.85 -6.57
C PHE A 110 -18.42 -15.00 -7.38
N SER A 111 -19.11 -16.14 -7.36
CA SER A 111 -20.40 -16.30 -8.05
C SER A 111 -21.55 -15.53 -7.40
N VAL A 112 -21.40 -15.05 -6.15
CA VAL A 112 -22.48 -14.32 -5.45
C VAL A 112 -22.31 -12.81 -5.46
N ALA A 113 -21.06 -12.32 -5.56
CA ALA A 113 -20.77 -10.90 -5.63
C ALA A 113 -19.40 -10.64 -6.27
N TYR A 114 -19.41 -9.87 -7.35
CA TYR A 114 -18.21 -9.31 -7.96
C TYR A 114 -18.60 -8.00 -8.66
N ARG A 115 -17.95 -6.89 -8.26
CA ARG A 115 -18.28 -5.53 -8.73
C ARG A 115 -17.04 -4.90 -9.35
N GLU A 116 -17.26 -3.86 -10.15
CA GLU A 116 -16.19 -3.02 -10.66
C GLU A 116 -15.41 -2.38 -9.50
N ALA A 117 -14.10 -2.21 -9.65
CA ALA A 117 -13.28 -1.64 -8.58
C ALA A 117 -13.56 -0.13 -8.41
N ARG A 118 -13.41 0.38 -7.19
CA ARG A 118 -13.39 1.81 -6.88
C ARG A 118 -12.19 2.19 -6.03
N GLY A 119 -12.02 3.49 -5.81
CA GLY A 119 -10.82 4.02 -5.18
C GLY A 119 -10.60 3.53 -3.75
N HIS A 120 -9.34 3.62 -3.32
CA HIS A 120 -8.83 3.06 -2.07
C HIS A 120 -9.62 3.47 -0.82
N ALA A 121 -10.20 4.67 -0.77
CA ALA A 121 -11.05 5.12 0.33
C ALA A 121 -12.15 4.13 0.72
N TYR A 122 -12.65 3.32 -0.24
CA TYR A 122 -13.75 2.40 -0.02
C TYR A 122 -13.32 0.95 0.19
N MET A 123 -12.05 0.60 0.02
CA MET A 123 -11.62 -0.80 -0.09
C MET A 123 -11.95 -1.65 1.16
N LEU A 124 -11.90 -1.04 2.36
CA LEU A 124 -12.24 -1.69 3.63
C LEU A 124 -13.76 -1.83 3.80
N GLU A 125 -14.50 -0.78 3.48
CA GLU A 125 -15.97 -0.80 3.52
C GLU A 125 -16.52 -1.85 2.54
N ASP A 126 -16.06 -1.84 1.29
CA ASP A 126 -16.48 -2.78 0.26
C ASP A 126 -16.18 -4.23 0.64
N GLN A 127 -15.03 -4.46 1.28
CA GLN A 127 -14.71 -5.79 1.78
C GLN A 127 -15.63 -6.20 2.92
N ARG A 128 -15.99 -5.31 3.83
CA ARG A 128 -16.92 -5.61 4.94
C ARG A 128 -18.35 -5.87 4.44
N LEU A 129 -18.76 -5.25 3.34
CA LEU A 129 -20.13 -5.32 2.82
C LEU A 129 -20.33 -6.35 1.71
N THR A 130 -19.27 -6.91 1.15
CA THR A 130 -19.43 -7.88 0.06
C THR A 130 -20.06 -9.18 0.55
N ARG A 131 -21.01 -9.72 -0.23
CA ARG A 131 -21.62 -11.03 0.04
C ARG A 131 -20.59 -12.15 0.18
N ARG A 132 -19.40 -11.98 -0.42
CA ARG A 132 -18.30 -12.97 -0.33
C ARG A 132 -17.78 -13.20 1.10
N VAL A 133 -17.88 -12.19 1.98
CA VAL A 133 -17.50 -12.34 3.40
C VAL A 133 -18.70 -12.53 4.31
N LEU A 134 -19.90 -12.13 3.88
CA LEU A 134 -21.13 -12.23 4.67
C LEU A 134 -21.83 -13.58 4.53
N GLU A 135 -21.67 -14.25 3.39
CA GLU A 135 -22.31 -15.56 3.12
C GLU A 135 -21.31 -16.73 3.18
N PHE A 136 -20.01 -16.45 3.28
CA PHE A 136 -18.95 -17.45 3.28
C PHE A 136 -17.89 -17.15 4.33
N ASN A 137 -17.41 -18.21 4.97
CA ASN A 137 -16.29 -18.11 5.91
C ASN A 137 -15.00 -17.80 5.15
N GLN A 138 -14.50 -16.58 5.28
CA GLN A 138 -13.22 -16.15 4.72
C GLN A 138 -12.13 -16.12 5.81
N PRO A 139 -10.88 -16.44 5.46
CA PRO A 139 -9.74 -16.27 6.35
C PRO A 139 -9.33 -14.80 6.49
N GLY A 140 -8.68 -14.45 7.59
CA GLY A 140 -8.21 -13.10 7.89
C GLY A 140 -7.17 -12.57 6.91
N VAL A 141 -6.50 -13.45 6.16
CA VAL A 141 -5.59 -13.04 5.06
C VAL A 141 -6.31 -12.21 3.99
N CYS A 142 -7.63 -12.35 3.83
CA CYS A 142 -8.39 -11.50 2.94
C CYS A 142 -8.20 -10.01 3.27
N LEU A 143 -8.01 -9.64 4.54
CA LEU A 143 -7.80 -8.25 4.95
C LEU A 143 -6.47 -7.64 4.43
N ASN A 144 -5.49 -8.47 4.08
CA ASN A 144 -4.11 -8.07 3.75
C ASN A 144 -4.02 -6.91 2.74
N CYS A 145 -4.88 -6.91 1.73
CA CYS A 145 -4.89 -5.92 0.65
C CYS A 145 -6.11 -4.97 0.70
N HIS A 146 -6.89 -5.02 1.78
CA HIS A 146 -8.18 -4.33 1.91
C HIS A 146 -8.30 -3.46 3.17
N ALA A 147 -7.22 -3.34 3.95
CA ALA A 147 -7.07 -2.33 5.00
C ALA A 147 -5.64 -1.77 5.07
N SER A 148 -5.44 -0.76 5.91
CA SER A 148 -4.12 -0.49 6.49
C SER A 148 -3.78 -1.59 7.49
N THR A 149 -3.17 -2.68 7.00
CA THR A 149 -2.88 -3.87 7.83
C THR A 149 -1.54 -3.79 8.54
N TYR A 150 -0.67 -2.83 8.22
CA TYR A 150 0.57 -2.61 8.96
C TYR A 150 0.36 -2.49 10.49
N PRO A 151 -0.53 -1.62 11.00
CA PRO A 151 -0.83 -1.57 12.44
C PRO A 151 -1.38 -2.88 12.99
N VAL A 152 -2.27 -3.55 12.25
CA VAL A 152 -2.86 -4.83 12.66
C VAL A 152 -1.78 -5.90 12.83
N MET A 153 -0.88 -6.02 11.84
CA MET A 153 0.23 -6.98 11.88
C MET A 153 1.22 -6.62 12.99
N LYS A 154 1.56 -5.34 13.16
CA LYS A 154 2.46 -4.90 14.24
C LYS A 154 1.87 -5.20 15.62
N GLN A 155 0.57 -4.97 15.82
CA GLN A 155 -0.13 -5.30 17.06
C GLN A 155 -0.17 -6.81 17.33
N LEU A 156 -0.60 -7.61 16.35
CA LEU A 156 -0.70 -9.06 16.51
C LEU A 156 0.66 -9.74 16.69
N GLY A 157 1.70 -9.15 16.12
CA GLY A 157 3.06 -9.69 16.11
C GLY A 157 3.98 -9.16 17.21
N ASP A 158 3.47 -8.37 18.17
CA ASP A 158 4.29 -7.71 19.19
C ASP A 158 5.46 -6.90 18.60
N GLY A 159 5.21 -6.21 17.48
CA GLY A 159 6.22 -5.46 16.73
C GLY A 159 6.74 -6.17 15.47
N ASP A 160 6.63 -7.50 15.38
CA ASP A 160 7.06 -8.26 14.19
C ASP A 160 5.90 -8.46 13.19
N ILE A 161 5.93 -7.72 12.09
CA ILE A 161 4.89 -7.78 11.06
C ILE A 161 4.78 -9.16 10.37
N ASN A 162 5.84 -9.95 10.31
CA ASN A 162 5.77 -11.30 9.72
C ASN A 162 5.01 -12.24 10.66
N LYS A 163 5.33 -12.21 11.96
CA LYS A 163 4.59 -12.93 13.00
C LYS A 163 3.13 -12.50 13.01
N GLY A 164 2.87 -11.20 12.95
CA GLY A 164 1.52 -10.65 12.88
C GLY A 164 0.73 -11.09 11.65
N PHE A 165 1.36 -11.07 10.48
CA PHE A 165 0.77 -11.57 9.24
C PHE A 165 0.39 -13.05 9.34
N GLU A 166 1.26 -13.89 9.91
CA GLU A 166 0.94 -15.29 10.14
C GLU A 166 -0.24 -15.52 11.08
N ILE A 167 -0.38 -14.69 12.11
CA ILE A 167 -1.51 -14.73 13.05
C ILE A 167 -2.78 -14.29 12.34
N MET A 168 -2.77 -13.11 11.71
CA MET A 168 -3.89 -12.56 10.94
C MET A 168 -4.41 -13.55 9.89
N ASN A 169 -3.52 -14.24 9.18
CA ASN A 169 -3.89 -15.20 8.15
C ASN A 169 -4.67 -16.41 8.66
N LYS A 170 -4.49 -16.76 9.95
CA LYS A 170 -5.15 -17.91 10.59
C LYS A 170 -6.46 -17.53 11.28
N MET A 171 -6.73 -16.23 11.47
CA MET A 171 -7.96 -15.75 12.09
C MET A 171 -9.15 -15.89 11.13
N PRO A 172 -10.38 -16.00 11.63
CA PRO A 172 -11.58 -15.70 10.84
C PRO A 172 -11.56 -14.23 10.37
N TYR A 173 -12.00 -13.98 9.14
CA TYR A 173 -12.09 -12.62 8.60
C TYR A 173 -12.89 -11.66 9.50
N GLU A 174 -14.01 -12.14 10.06
CA GLU A 174 -14.89 -11.36 10.94
C GLU A 174 -14.19 -10.88 12.22
N GLU A 175 -13.15 -11.57 12.68
CA GLU A 175 -12.32 -11.15 13.81
C GLU A 175 -11.23 -10.19 13.33
N ALA A 176 -10.52 -10.55 12.26
CA ALA A 176 -9.42 -9.75 11.73
C ALA A 176 -9.88 -8.34 11.31
N THR A 177 -11.02 -8.22 10.63
CA THR A 177 -11.52 -6.93 10.12
C THR A 177 -11.80 -5.94 11.25
N LYS A 178 -12.10 -6.38 12.48
CA LYS A 178 -12.36 -5.51 13.64
C LYS A 178 -11.11 -4.79 14.13
N LEU A 179 -9.92 -5.29 13.79
CA LEU A 179 -8.64 -4.68 14.17
C LEU A 179 -8.23 -3.55 13.22
N ALA A 180 -8.83 -3.48 12.03
CA ALA A 180 -8.53 -2.45 11.04
C ALA A 180 -9.44 -1.22 11.20
N GLU A 181 -8.84 -0.05 11.33
CA GLU A 181 -9.57 1.23 11.45
C GLU A 181 -9.72 1.93 10.09
N HIS A 182 -8.69 1.86 9.24
CA HIS A 182 -8.62 2.59 7.98
C HIS A 182 -8.46 1.67 6.76
N PRO A 183 -8.91 2.11 5.56
CA PRO A 183 -8.39 1.57 4.30
C PRO A 183 -6.88 1.81 4.18
N VAL A 184 -6.22 1.42 3.08
CA VAL A 184 -4.77 1.66 2.90
C VAL A 184 -4.46 3.13 3.17
N ALA A 185 -3.45 3.36 4.00
CA ALA A 185 -3.05 4.68 4.48
C ALA A 185 -1.57 4.93 4.15
N CYS A 186 -1.09 6.13 4.49
CA CYS A 186 0.26 6.59 4.20
C CYS A 186 1.33 5.60 4.73
N ILE A 187 1.12 5.09 5.96
CA ILE A 187 2.04 4.19 6.67
C ILE A 187 2.29 2.85 5.95
N ASP A 188 1.39 2.42 5.06
CA ASP A 188 1.51 1.15 4.33
C ASP A 188 2.54 1.21 3.19
N CYS A 189 2.90 2.41 2.74
CA CYS A 189 3.78 2.64 1.60
C CYS A 189 4.96 3.57 1.93
N HIS A 190 4.90 4.34 3.02
CA HIS A 190 5.92 5.31 3.40
C HIS A 190 6.49 5.02 4.78
N ASP A 191 7.81 5.20 4.92
CA ASP A 191 8.44 5.33 6.22
C ASP A 191 8.03 6.64 6.89
N ALA A 192 7.60 6.59 8.15
CA ALA A 192 7.07 7.75 8.86
C ALA A 192 8.12 8.84 9.17
N THR A 193 9.41 8.47 9.19
CA THR A 193 10.50 9.39 9.52
C THR A 193 11.10 9.98 8.25
N THR A 194 11.43 9.13 7.27
CA THR A 194 12.16 9.55 6.06
C THR A 194 11.27 9.86 4.87
N MET A 195 10.00 9.46 4.90
CA MET A 195 9.05 9.49 3.77
C MET A 195 9.44 8.61 2.58
N GLU A 196 10.53 7.85 2.69
CA GLU A 196 10.94 6.92 1.66
C GLU A 196 9.87 5.85 1.45
N LEU A 197 9.74 5.39 0.21
CA LEU A 197 8.84 4.29 -0.08
C LEU A 197 9.34 3.03 0.63
N ARG A 198 8.41 2.27 1.19
CA ARG A 198 8.68 0.98 1.82
C ARG A 198 7.59 -0.02 1.51
N ILE A 199 7.99 -1.28 1.52
CA ILE A 199 7.11 -2.45 1.45
C ILE A 199 6.80 -2.89 2.88
N THR A 200 5.51 -2.98 3.17
CA THR A 200 4.94 -3.41 4.45
C THR A 200 4.19 -4.74 4.36
N ARG A 201 3.94 -5.27 3.14
CA ARG A 201 3.24 -6.55 2.93
C ARG A 201 4.22 -7.73 2.88
N PRO A 202 4.23 -8.62 3.90
CA PRO A 202 5.20 -9.73 3.97
C PRO A 202 5.17 -10.67 2.77
N ALA A 203 3.97 -10.94 2.21
CA ALA A 203 3.83 -11.82 1.05
C ALA A 203 4.58 -11.30 -0.19
N PHE A 204 4.56 -9.99 -0.42
CA PHE A 204 5.28 -9.38 -1.55
C PHE A 204 6.80 -9.43 -1.32
N ALA A 205 7.26 -9.07 -0.12
CA ALA A 205 8.68 -9.14 0.24
C ALA A 205 9.25 -10.56 0.07
N GLU A 206 8.53 -11.58 0.56
CA GLU A 206 8.92 -12.99 0.41
C GLU A 206 8.89 -13.45 -1.07
N GLY A 207 7.90 -12.99 -1.85
CA GLY A 207 7.82 -13.25 -3.28
C GLY A 207 9.02 -12.70 -4.05
N MET A 208 9.39 -11.44 -3.77
CA MET A 208 10.56 -10.79 -4.36
C MET A 208 11.86 -11.46 -3.95
N LYS A 209 12.01 -11.82 -2.67
CA LYS A 209 13.17 -12.57 -2.18
C LYS A 209 13.35 -13.89 -2.94
N LYS A 210 12.27 -14.64 -3.17
CA LYS A 210 12.31 -15.89 -3.95
C LYS A 210 12.62 -15.67 -5.42
N LEU A 211 12.01 -14.66 -6.04
CA LEU A 211 12.29 -14.31 -7.43
C LEU A 211 13.77 -13.96 -7.61
N LYS A 212 14.31 -13.11 -6.74
CA LYS A 212 15.71 -12.67 -6.80
C LYS A 212 16.69 -13.80 -6.52
N ALA A 213 16.36 -14.70 -5.59
CA ALA A 213 17.15 -15.92 -5.40
C ALA A 213 17.21 -16.79 -6.66
N HIS A 214 16.09 -16.92 -7.40
CA HIS A 214 16.06 -17.62 -8.68
C HIS A 214 16.88 -16.91 -9.77
N GLU A 215 16.98 -15.58 -9.72
CA GLU A 215 17.85 -14.77 -10.59
C GLU A 215 19.33 -14.77 -10.16
N GLY A 216 19.69 -15.50 -9.09
CA GLY A 216 21.06 -15.61 -8.60
C GLY A 216 21.47 -14.55 -7.57
N VAL A 217 20.53 -13.70 -7.11
CA VAL A 217 20.75 -12.73 -6.04
C VAL A 217 20.30 -13.32 -4.71
N THR A 218 21.26 -13.76 -3.91
CA THR A 218 21.01 -14.27 -2.56
C THR A 218 20.82 -13.13 -1.56
N ASP A 219 20.01 -13.36 -0.53
CA ASP A 219 19.75 -12.39 0.55
C ASP A 219 19.11 -11.06 0.11
N TYR A 220 18.32 -11.07 -0.96
CA TYR A 220 17.60 -9.88 -1.41
C TYR A 220 16.57 -9.41 -0.36
N ASP A 221 16.64 -8.14 -0.01
CA ASP A 221 15.66 -7.43 0.80
C ASP A 221 15.09 -6.27 -0.03
N VAL A 222 13.79 -6.29 -0.29
CA VAL A 222 13.12 -5.30 -1.14
C VAL A 222 13.23 -3.88 -0.60
N ASN A 223 13.28 -3.67 0.72
CA ASN A 223 13.38 -2.32 1.30
C ASN A 223 14.82 -1.79 1.29
N ARG A 224 15.82 -2.68 1.22
CA ARG A 224 17.24 -2.30 1.19
C ARG A 224 17.77 -2.19 -0.24
N ASP A 225 17.35 -3.10 -1.11
CA ASP A 225 18.01 -3.36 -2.39
C ASP A 225 17.20 -2.87 -3.60
N ALA A 226 15.90 -2.60 -3.47
CA ALA A 226 15.11 -2.09 -4.58
C ALA A 226 15.50 -0.64 -4.91
N THR A 227 15.60 -0.35 -6.20
CA THR A 227 15.83 1.01 -6.68
C THR A 227 14.61 1.90 -6.45
N PRO A 228 14.77 3.23 -6.39
CA PRO A 228 13.63 4.15 -6.33
C PRO A 228 12.65 3.99 -7.50
N ALA A 229 13.15 3.60 -8.68
CA ALA A 229 12.32 3.34 -9.85
C ALA A 229 11.45 2.08 -9.66
N GLU A 230 12.02 0.99 -9.15
CA GLU A 230 11.28 -0.23 -8.82
C GLU A 230 10.26 0.03 -7.71
N MET A 231 10.62 0.77 -6.66
CA MET A 231 9.74 1.06 -5.54
C MET A 231 8.46 1.79 -5.95
N ARG A 232 8.50 2.64 -6.98
CA ARG A 232 7.29 3.29 -7.54
C ARG A 232 6.27 2.31 -8.11
N THR A 233 6.69 1.10 -8.47
CA THR A 233 5.80 0.01 -8.89
C THR A 233 5.54 -0.96 -7.75
N PHE A 234 6.55 -1.27 -6.95
CA PHE A 234 6.46 -2.29 -5.91
C PHE A 234 5.44 -1.94 -4.82
N VAL A 235 5.29 -0.66 -4.47
CA VAL A 235 4.25 -0.24 -3.51
C VAL A 235 2.83 -0.59 -3.97
N CYS A 236 2.58 -0.60 -5.29
CA CYS A 236 1.32 -1.03 -5.90
C CYS A 236 1.23 -2.57 -5.96
N ALA A 237 2.35 -3.22 -6.30
CA ALA A 237 2.46 -4.68 -6.43
C ALA A 237 2.37 -5.42 -5.08
N GLN A 238 2.39 -4.70 -3.96
CA GLN A 238 2.00 -5.24 -2.65
C GLN A 238 0.60 -5.86 -2.65
N CYS A 239 -0.30 -5.36 -3.50
CA CYS A 239 -1.71 -5.76 -3.54
C CYS A 239 -2.22 -6.12 -4.96
N HIS A 240 -1.76 -5.43 -6.01
CA HIS A 240 -2.22 -5.64 -7.38
C HIS A 240 -1.47 -6.78 -8.07
N VAL A 241 -1.63 -7.98 -7.55
CA VAL A 241 -1.00 -9.21 -8.04
C VAL A 241 -1.99 -10.37 -7.99
N GLU A 242 -1.73 -11.40 -8.79
CA GLU A 242 -2.36 -12.69 -8.57
C GLU A 242 -1.84 -13.31 -7.27
N TYR A 243 -2.73 -13.89 -6.48
CA TYR A 243 -2.37 -14.51 -5.21
C TYR A 243 -3.21 -15.76 -4.94
N TYR A 244 -2.65 -16.65 -4.13
CA TYR A 244 -3.39 -17.79 -3.59
C TYR A 244 -3.02 -17.99 -2.13
N SER A 245 -3.98 -18.49 -1.35
CA SER A 245 -3.70 -18.95 0.01
C SER A 245 -3.15 -20.36 -0.05
N ARG A 246 -1.92 -20.55 0.44
CA ARG A 246 -1.35 -21.90 0.55
C ARG A 246 -2.23 -22.72 1.49
N ALA A 247 -2.70 -23.88 1.00
CA ALA A 247 -3.51 -24.78 1.81
C ALA A 247 -2.79 -25.13 3.12
N ARG A 248 -3.52 -25.14 4.24
CA ARG A 248 -3.03 -25.74 5.48
C ARG A 248 -2.65 -27.18 5.16
N ALA A 249 -1.43 -27.59 5.50
CA ALA A 249 -1.10 -29.01 5.51
C ALA A 249 -2.16 -29.70 6.38
N ARG A 250 -2.90 -30.65 5.79
CA ARG A 250 -3.80 -31.52 6.56
C ARG A 250 -2.91 -32.22 7.60
N ARG A 251 -3.03 -31.81 8.86
CA ARG A 251 -2.54 -32.60 9.99
C ARG A 251 -3.55 -33.70 10.25
#